data_AF-A0AAD4ZNZ8-F1
#
_entry.id   AF-A0AAD4ZNZ8-F1
#
_cell.length_a   1.000
_cell.length_b   1.000
_cell.length_c   1.000
_cell.angle_alpha   90.00
_cell.angle_beta   90.00
_cell.angle_gamma   90.00
#
_symmetry.space_group_name_H-M   'P 1'
#
loop_
_entity.id
_entity.type
_entity.pdbx_description
1 polymer ?
#
loop_
_entity_poly.entity_id
_entity_poly.type
_entity_poly.pdbx_seq_one_letter_code
_entity_poly.pdbx_strand_id
1 'polypeptide(L)'
;MASSFPSSLNLNLALPTQTWAQGVAPIWAPYFASLGGPVTVNNSILLDNEVAIGVARSLVTPRYVRVLASKDDSQLLNEVMASVQTAASIASVGRRLISKTHEVQFLRAQLVAEQNLVDEYQRENNRFKKERTRMAEENRRQFHLLQEENEKLSKMVAFYSKEMQK
;
A
#
# COMPACT_ATOMS: atom_id res chain seq x y z
N MET A 1 20.20 -9.35 -10.75
CA MET A 1 20.57 -8.29 -9.79
C MET A 1 19.52 -8.27 -8.71
N ALA A 2 19.92 -8.53 -7.46
CA ALA A 2 19.00 -8.76 -6.34
C ALA A 2 18.31 -7.47 -5.91
N SER A 3 16.98 -7.42 -5.99
CA SER A 3 16.19 -6.37 -5.35
C SER A 3 16.05 -6.71 -3.87
N SER A 4 16.90 -6.10 -3.05
CA SER A 4 16.83 -6.18 -1.60
C SER A 4 15.48 -5.64 -1.13
N PHE A 5 14.66 -6.50 -0.53
CA PHE A 5 13.53 -6.05 0.27
C PHE A 5 14.06 -5.22 1.45
N PRO A 6 13.48 -4.05 1.76
CA PRO A 6 13.76 -3.38 3.02
C PRO A 6 13.03 -4.14 4.13
N SER A 7 13.69 -5.12 4.75
CA SER A 7 13.17 -5.93 5.86
C SER A 7 13.10 -5.19 7.22
N SER A 8 13.30 -3.88 7.21
CA SER A 8 13.05 -3.04 8.37
C SER A 8 12.74 -1.62 7.90
N LEU A 9 11.46 -1.28 7.76
CA LEU A 9 11.07 0.12 7.84
C LEU A 9 11.35 0.54 9.27
N ASN A 10 12.49 1.20 9.46
CA ASN A 10 12.87 1.89 10.67
C ASN A 10 11.82 2.99 10.88
N LEU A 11 10.79 2.65 11.66
CA LEU A 11 9.88 3.61 12.26
C LEU A 11 10.71 4.36 13.30
N ASN A 12 11.41 5.40 12.86
CA ASN A 12 11.84 6.47 13.75
C ASN A 12 10.57 7.03 14.40
N LEU A 13 10.16 6.41 15.51
CA LEU A 13 9.30 6.96 16.56
C LEU A 13 10.13 7.98 17.37
N ALA A 14 10.91 8.82 16.68
CA ALA A 14 11.30 10.08 17.29
C ALA A 14 9.97 10.74 17.64
N LEU A 15 9.75 10.96 18.95
CA LEU A 15 8.73 11.87 19.47
C LEU A 15 8.61 13.00 18.45
N PRO A 16 7.40 13.40 18.02
CA PRO A 16 7.33 14.66 17.31
C PRO A 16 8.01 15.67 18.23
N THR A 17 9.14 16.24 17.77
CA THR A 17 9.74 17.45 18.35
C THR A 17 8.79 18.61 18.01
N GLN A 18 7.52 18.42 18.28
CA GLN A 18 6.52 19.44 18.29
C GLN A 18 6.78 20.11 19.63
N THR A 19 7.24 21.35 19.57
CA THR A 19 7.10 22.29 20.67
C THR A 19 5.64 22.20 21.14
N TRP A 20 5.41 21.44 22.21
CA TRP A 20 4.11 21.27 22.83
C TRP A 20 3.77 22.59 23.49
N ALA A 21 3.17 23.49 22.72
CA ALA A 21 2.47 24.64 23.26
C ALA A 21 1.43 24.09 24.26
N GLN A 22 1.48 24.63 25.48
CA GLN A 22 0.64 24.33 26.64
C GLN A 22 -0.72 23.70 26.29
N GLY A 23 -0.90 22.41 26.59
CA GLY A 23 -2.20 21.75 26.40
C GLY A 23 -2.15 20.22 26.49
N VAL A 24 -2.04 19.71 27.73
CA VAL A 24 -2.34 18.33 28.18
C VAL A 24 -1.69 17.17 27.39
N ALA A 25 -0.67 16.57 27.98
CA ALA A 25 -0.02 15.35 27.50
C ALA A 25 -1.02 14.15 27.41
N PRO A 26 -0.84 13.21 26.47
CA PRO A 26 -1.69 12.04 26.36
C PRO A 26 -1.63 11.18 27.63
N ILE A 27 -2.79 11.03 28.26
CA ILE A 27 -3.03 10.42 29.59
C ILE A 27 -2.68 8.92 29.62
N TRP A 28 -2.57 8.28 28.47
CA TRP A 28 -2.15 6.88 28.32
C TRP A 28 -1.55 6.65 26.94
N ALA A 29 -0.33 6.10 26.89
CA ALA A 29 0.32 5.66 25.65
C ALA A 29 0.96 4.29 25.87
N PRO A 30 0.31 3.19 25.47
CA PRO A 30 0.90 1.87 25.62
C PRO A 30 2.03 1.72 24.59
N TYR A 31 3.27 1.68 25.07
CA TYR A 31 4.47 1.51 24.24
C TYR A 31 4.80 0.03 24.08
N PHE A 32 4.85 -0.47 22.85
CA PHE A 32 5.26 -1.85 22.58
C PHE A 32 6.66 -1.82 21.96
N ALA A 33 7.65 -2.29 22.70
CA ALA A 33 9.05 -2.34 22.25
C ALA A 33 9.27 -3.30 21.06
N SER A 34 8.28 -4.12 20.69
CA SER A 34 8.38 -5.09 19.60
C SER A 34 7.11 -5.16 18.77
N LEU A 35 7.27 -5.03 17.45
CA LEU A 35 6.20 -5.16 16.45
C LEU A 35 5.85 -6.63 16.12
N GLY A 36 6.60 -7.61 16.67
CA GLY A 36 6.54 -9.01 16.25
C GLY A 36 6.59 -10.07 17.36
N GLY A 37 6.67 -9.69 18.63
CA GLY A 37 6.70 -10.61 19.77
C GLY A 37 5.35 -10.72 20.51
N PRO A 38 5.13 -11.79 21.31
CA PRO A 38 3.99 -11.88 22.22
C PRO A 38 4.01 -10.71 23.21
N VAL A 39 2.85 -10.07 23.41
CA VAL A 39 2.72 -8.96 24.36
C VAL A 39 2.66 -9.52 25.78
N THR A 40 3.67 -9.25 26.60
CA THR A 40 3.71 -9.60 28.03
C THR A 40 3.25 -8.42 28.90
N VAL A 41 2.76 -8.72 30.12
CA VAL A 41 2.24 -7.73 31.09
C VAL A 41 3.23 -6.59 31.39
N ASN A 42 4.53 -6.85 31.31
CA ASN A 42 5.58 -5.85 31.52
C ASN A 42 5.74 -4.82 30.38
N ASN A 43 4.97 -4.94 29.29
CA ASN A 43 5.07 -4.06 28.13
C ASN A 43 4.12 -2.86 28.20
N SER A 44 3.34 -2.70 29.27
CA SER A 44 2.50 -1.52 29.50
C SER A 44 2.95 -0.83 30.78
N ILE A 45 3.79 0.20 30.65
CA ILE A 45 4.17 1.05 31.77
C ILE A 45 3.16 2.21 31.80
N LEU A 46 2.23 2.19 32.76
CA LEU A 46 1.58 3.42 33.21
C LEU A 46 2.69 4.24 33.87
N LEU A 47 3.12 5.33 33.21
CA LEU A 47 4.28 6.12 33.62
C LEU A 47 4.01 6.99 34.87
N ASP A 48 2.76 7.09 35.31
CA ASP A 48 2.34 7.88 36.46
C ASP A 48 1.30 7.14 37.33
N ASN A 49 1.64 6.95 38.61
CA ASN A 49 0.80 6.25 39.59
C ASN A 49 -0.49 7.00 39.90
N GLU A 50 -0.48 8.34 39.95
CA GLU A 50 -1.66 9.14 40.27
C GLU A 50 -2.71 9.04 39.16
N VAL A 51 -2.25 9.00 37.91
CA VAL A 51 -3.11 8.84 36.73
C VAL A 51 -3.66 7.42 36.64
N ALA A 52 -2.87 6.40 36.96
CA ALA A 52 -3.33 5.02 37.04
C ALA A 52 -4.46 4.86 38.08
N ILE A 53 -4.31 5.49 39.26
CA ILE A 53 -5.32 5.52 40.31
C ILE A 53 -6.58 6.27 39.85
N GLY A 54 -6.42 7.39 39.13
CA GLY A 54 -7.54 8.16 38.56
C GLY A 54 -8.35 7.36 37.53
N VAL A 55 -7.68 6.68 36.60
CA VAL A 55 -8.34 5.84 35.60
C VAL A 55 -9.04 4.66 36.26
N ALA A 56 -8.39 3.98 37.21
CA ALA A 56 -9.02 2.90 37.98
C ALA A 56 -10.30 3.37 38.69
N ARG A 57 -10.27 4.55 39.32
CA ARG A 57 -11.44 5.17 39.96
C ARG A 57 -12.57 5.46 38.97
N SER A 58 -12.25 5.89 37.75
CA SER A 58 -13.26 6.17 36.71
C SER A 58 -13.92 4.92 36.11
N LEU A 59 -13.26 3.76 36.21
CA LEU A 59 -13.77 2.48 35.71
C LEU A 59 -14.68 1.76 36.73
N VAL A 60 -14.63 2.14 38.01
CA VAL A 60 -15.42 1.54 39.08
C VAL A 60 -16.80 2.20 39.16
N THR A 61 -17.82 1.53 38.65
CA THR A 61 -19.22 1.96 38.79
C THR A 61 -19.82 1.51 40.14
N PRO A 62 -20.87 2.16 40.69
CA PRO A 62 -21.44 1.79 42.01
C PRO A 62 -21.93 0.34 42.12
N ARG A 63 -22.30 -0.29 41.00
CA ARG A 63 -22.59 -1.74 40.93
C ARG A 63 -21.34 -2.59 41.16
N TYR A 64 -20.20 -2.18 40.61
CA TYR A 64 -18.92 -2.84 40.86
C TYR A 64 -18.53 -2.69 42.32
N VAL A 65 -18.66 -1.51 42.93
CA VAL A 65 -18.35 -1.32 44.37
C VAL A 65 -19.06 -2.34 45.27
N ARG A 66 -20.33 -2.65 44.99
CA ARG A 66 -21.12 -3.60 45.79
C ARG A 66 -20.70 -5.06 45.59
N VAL A 67 -20.26 -5.43 44.39
CA VAL A 67 -19.72 -6.76 44.07
C VAL A 67 -18.28 -6.90 44.60
N LEU A 68 -17.49 -5.83 44.51
CA LEU A 68 -16.13 -5.73 45.02
C LEU A 68 -16.10 -5.85 46.56
N ALA A 69 -17.06 -5.22 47.26
CA ALA A 69 -17.17 -5.28 48.72
C ALA A 69 -17.44 -6.70 49.29
N SER A 70 -17.86 -7.65 48.44
CA SER A 70 -18.11 -9.04 48.83
C SER A 70 -16.96 -9.99 48.50
N LYS A 71 -15.88 -9.48 47.89
CA LYS A 71 -14.74 -10.25 47.37
C LYS A 71 -13.48 -9.96 48.16
N ASP A 72 -12.66 -10.98 48.32
CA ASP A 72 -11.33 -10.85 48.91
C ASP A 72 -10.41 -10.01 48.01
N ASP A 73 -9.54 -9.20 48.62
CA ASP A 73 -8.66 -8.24 47.93
C ASP A 73 -7.79 -8.92 46.85
N SER A 74 -7.39 -10.18 47.07
CA SER A 74 -6.60 -10.95 46.09
C SER A 74 -7.39 -11.28 44.82
N GLN A 75 -8.70 -11.54 44.93
CA GLN A 75 -9.58 -11.79 43.79
C GLN A 75 -9.83 -10.50 43.01
N LEU A 76 -9.93 -9.36 43.70
CA LEU A 76 -10.13 -8.06 43.08
C LEU A 76 -8.94 -7.63 42.23
N LEU A 77 -7.73 -7.75 42.78
CA LEU A 77 -6.51 -7.44 42.04
C LEU A 77 -6.37 -8.30 40.78
N ASN A 78 -6.69 -9.60 40.87
CA ASN A 78 -6.64 -10.51 39.72
C ASN A 78 -7.65 -10.13 38.62
N GLU A 79 -8.87 -9.73 38.98
CA GLU A 79 -9.89 -9.31 38.01
C GLU A 79 -9.57 -7.97 37.35
N VAL A 80 -9.07 -7.01 38.12
CA VAL A 80 -8.60 -5.72 37.58
C VAL A 80 -7.43 -5.95 36.63
N MET A 81 -6.47 -6.79 37.00
CA MET A 81 -5.34 -7.16 36.14
C MET A 81 -5.82 -7.83 34.84
N ALA A 82 -6.76 -8.76 34.92
CA ALA A 82 -7.34 -9.41 33.74
C ALA A 82 -8.07 -8.42 32.82
N SER A 83 -8.81 -7.46 33.39
CA SER A 83 -9.49 -6.40 32.65
C SER A 83 -8.50 -5.46 31.94
N VAL A 84 -7.44 -5.03 32.63
CA VAL A 84 -6.37 -4.20 32.04
C VAL A 84 -5.65 -4.93 30.92
N GLN A 85 -5.31 -6.21 31.11
CA GLN A 85 -4.68 -7.04 30.08
C GLN A 85 -5.58 -7.23 28.85
N THR A 86 -6.88 -7.43 29.07
CA THR A 86 -7.87 -7.55 28.00
C THR A 86 -7.99 -6.24 27.22
N ALA A 87 -8.09 -5.11 27.91
CA ALA A 87 -8.12 -3.78 27.29
C ALA A 87 -6.84 -3.49 26.49
N ALA A 88 -5.67 -3.83 27.03
CA ALA A 88 -4.38 -3.69 26.33
C ALA A 88 -4.31 -4.57 25.07
N SER A 89 -4.80 -5.81 25.15
CA SER A 89 -4.85 -6.74 24.02
C SER A 89 -5.78 -6.23 22.91
N ILE A 90 -6.99 -5.75 23.27
CA ILE A 90 -7.93 -5.13 22.33
C ILE A 90 -7.32 -3.90 21.67
N ALA A 91 -6.65 -3.03 22.45
CA ALA A 91 -5.99 -1.84 21.92
C ALA A 91 -4.85 -2.20 20.94
N SER A 92 -4.10 -3.28 21.21
CA SER A 92 -3.04 -3.78 20.32
C SER A 92 -3.61 -4.26 18.99
N VAL A 93 -4.68 -5.06 19.03
CA VAL A 93 -5.39 -5.50 17.81
C VAL A 93 -5.97 -4.32 17.05
N GLY A 94 -6.57 -3.35 17.75
CA GLY A 94 -7.11 -2.13 17.15
C GLY A 94 -6.04 -1.32 16.41
N ARG A 95 -4.87 -1.11 17.01
CA ARG A 95 -3.74 -0.42 16.34
C ARG A 95 -3.23 -1.18 15.12
N ARG A 96 -3.09 -2.50 15.22
CA ARG A 96 -2.69 -3.35 14.08
C ARG A 96 -3.70 -3.27 12.94
N LEU A 97 -4.99 -3.26 13.27
CA LEU A 97 -6.06 -3.13 12.29
C LEU A 97 -5.99 -1.78 11.58
N ILE A 98 -5.81 -0.67 12.30
CA ILE A 98 -5.66 0.67 11.69
C ILE A 98 -4.45 0.71 10.76
N SER A 99 -3.30 0.19 11.20
CA SER A 99 -2.10 0.11 10.36
C SER A 99 -2.34 -0.69 9.07
N LYS A 100 -3.02 -1.84 9.17
CA LYS A 100 -3.38 -2.66 8.00
C LYS A 100 -4.40 -1.99 7.09
N THR A 101 -5.34 -1.22 7.65
CA THR A 101 -6.27 -0.42 6.85
C THR A 101 -5.54 0.62 6.00
N HIS A 102 -4.57 1.34 6.57
CA HIS A 102 -3.76 2.30 5.79
C HIS A 102 -2.93 1.61 4.70
N GLU A 103 -2.32 0.46 5.00
CA GLU A 103 -1.58 -0.33 4.01
C GLU A 103 -2.50 -0.77 2.85
N VAL A 104 -3.70 -1.26 3.15
CA VAL A 104 -4.69 -1.62 2.12
C VAL A 104 -5.11 -0.41 1.29
N GLN A 105 -5.31 0.76 1.90
CA GLN A 105 -5.64 1.99 1.18
C GLN A 105 -4.52 2.41 0.22
N PHE A 106 -3.28 2.38 0.68
CA PHE A 106 -2.11 2.67 -0.15
C PHE A 106 -2.01 1.71 -1.33
N LEU A 107 -2.11 0.40 -1.08
CA LEU A 107 -2.05 -0.62 -2.13
C LEU A 107 -3.19 -0.47 -3.15
N ARG A 108 -4.40 -0.09 -2.71
CA ARG A 108 -5.51 0.21 -3.61
C ARG A 108 -5.21 1.40 -4.50
N ALA A 109 -4.62 2.47 -3.95
CA ALA A 109 -4.26 3.64 -4.74
C ALA A 109 -3.20 3.29 -5.79
N GLN A 110 -2.19 2.50 -5.42
CA GLN A 110 -1.16 2.02 -6.35
C GLN A 110 -1.76 1.12 -7.44
N LEU A 111 -2.65 0.19 -7.08
CA LEU A 111 -3.32 -0.70 -8.03
C LEU A 111 -4.11 0.09 -9.09
N VAL A 112 -4.81 1.16 -8.68
CA VAL A 112 -5.53 2.04 -9.60
C VAL A 112 -4.57 2.77 -10.54
N ALA A 113 -3.44 3.27 -10.03
CA ALA A 113 -2.44 3.93 -10.86
C ALA A 113 -1.85 2.97 -11.91
N GLU A 114 -1.50 1.75 -11.51
CA GLU A 114 -0.99 0.72 -12.43
C GLU A 114 -2.05 0.31 -13.46
N GLN A 115 -3.32 0.18 -13.07
CA GLN A 115 -4.40 -0.14 -14.01
C GLN A 115 -4.55 0.95 -15.09
N ASN A 116 -4.45 2.22 -14.70
CA ASN A 116 -4.51 3.33 -15.65
C ASN A 116 -3.37 3.28 -16.68
N LEU A 117 -2.16 2.90 -16.24
CA LEU A 117 -1.01 2.71 -17.14
C LEU A 117 -1.22 1.54 -18.10
N VAL A 118 -1.75 0.41 -17.62
CA VAL A 118 -2.08 -0.75 -18.48
C VAL A 118 -3.09 -0.34 -19.56
N ASP A 119 -4.14 0.38 -19.18
CA ASP A 119 -5.17 0.85 -20.11
C ASP A 119 -4.59 1.83 -21.15
N GLU A 120 -3.62 2.66 -20.75
CA GLU A 120 -2.88 3.54 -21.66
C GLU A 120 -2.02 2.76 -22.65
N TYR A 121 -1.19 1.82 -22.17
CA TYR A 121 -0.39 0.98 -23.04
C TYR A 121 -1.24 0.16 -24.01
N GLN A 122 -2.42 -0.31 -23.57
CA GLN A 122 -3.34 -1.02 -24.44
C GLN A 122 -3.89 -0.13 -25.56
N ARG A 123 -4.23 1.14 -25.25
CA ARG A 123 -4.64 2.14 -26.25
C ARG A 123 -3.51 2.42 -27.25
N GLU A 124 -2.29 2.61 -26.77
CA GLU A 124 -1.12 2.87 -27.62
C GLU A 124 -0.81 1.70 -28.55
N ASN A 125 -0.82 0.47 -28.02
CA ASN A 125 -0.58 -0.73 -28.79
C ASN A 125 -1.63 -0.90 -29.91
N ASN A 126 -2.90 -0.60 -29.62
CA ASN A 126 -3.95 -0.60 -30.63
C ASN A 126 -3.75 0.47 -31.71
N ARG A 127 -3.26 1.67 -31.33
CA ARG A 127 -2.88 2.72 -32.28
C ARG A 127 -1.74 2.25 -33.18
N PHE A 128 -0.67 1.72 -32.61
CA PHE A 128 0.47 1.21 -33.38
C PHE A 128 0.09 0.05 -34.30
N LYS A 129 -0.81 -0.84 -33.88
CA LYS A 129 -1.33 -1.91 -34.75
C LYS A 129 -2.02 -1.35 -35.99
N LYS A 130 -2.87 -0.31 -35.85
CA LYS A 130 -3.55 0.34 -36.98
C LYS A 130 -2.58 1.07 -37.89
N GLU A 131 -1.58 1.73 -37.31
CA GLU A 131 -0.57 2.44 -38.07
C GLU A 131 0.31 1.48 -38.89
N ARG A 132 0.69 0.35 -38.29
CA ARG A 132 1.41 -0.73 -38.97
C ARG A 132 0.60 -1.30 -40.14
N THR A 133 -0.71 -1.53 -39.98
CA THR A 133 -1.55 -2.02 -41.09
C THR A 133 -1.66 -1.00 -42.21
N ARG A 134 -1.86 0.28 -41.87
CA ARG A 134 -1.92 1.37 -42.85
C ARG A 134 -0.61 1.50 -43.64
N MET A 135 0.53 1.46 -42.95
CA MET A 135 1.84 1.54 -43.58
C MET A 135 2.12 0.33 -44.46
N ALA A 136 1.73 -0.87 -44.02
CA ALA A 136 1.86 -2.08 -44.83
C ALA A 136 1.01 -2.03 -46.12
N GLU A 137 -0.19 -1.45 -46.07
CA GLU A 137 -1.03 -1.23 -47.25
C GLU A 137 -0.43 -0.19 -48.20
N GLU A 138 0.06 0.94 -47.67
CA GLU A 138 0.70 1.97 -48.47
C GLU A 138 1.96 1.43 -49.17
N ASN A 139 2.83 0.74 -48.43
CA ASN A 139 4.02 0.11 -49.00
C ASN A 139 3.66 -0.91 -50.09
N ARG A 140 2.57 -1.67 -49.92
CA ARG A 140 2.10 -2.61 -50.94
C ARG A 140 1.64 -1.90 -52.21
N ARG A 141 0.94 -0.77 -52.09
CA ARG A 141 0.52 0.06 -53.23
C ARG A 141 1.72 0.62 -53.97
N GLN A 142 2.68 1.21 -53.25
CA GLN A 142 3.91 1.75 -53.83
C GLN A 142 4.70 0.66 -54.56
N PHE A 143 4.80 -0.54 -53.97
CA PHE A 143 5.44 -1.68 -54.62
C PHE A 143 4.75 -2.09 -55.92
N HIS A 144 3.41 -2.16 -55.94
CA HIS A 144 2.66 -2.45 -57.16
C HIS A 144 2.88 -1.41 -58.26
N LEU A 145 2.91 -0.12 -57.91
CA LEU A 145 3.19 0.95 -58.88
C LEU A 145 4.59 0.82 -59.49
N LEU A 146 5.61 0.61 -58.66
CA LEU A 146 6.98 0.40 -59.12
C LEU A 146 7.12 -0.86 -59.98
N GLN A 147 6.37 -1.92 -59.66
CA GLN A 147 6.35 -3.14 -60.47
C GLN A 147 5.76 -2.88 -61.86
N GLU A 148 4.65 -2.13 -61.95
CA GLU A 148 4.02 -1.77 -63.22
C GLU A 148 4.94 -0.88 -64.07
N GLU A 149 5.61 0.08 -63.47
CA GLU A 149 6.58 0.95 -64.15
C GLU A 149 7.79 0.15 -64.66
N ASN A 150 8.36 -0.73 -63.84
CA ASN A 150 9.43 -1.63 -64.27
C ASN A 150 9.02 -2.53 -65.44
N GLU A 151 7.79 -3.03 -65.45
CA GLU A 151 7.29 -3.83 -66.56
C GLU A 151 7.17 -3.00 -67.85
N LYS A 152 6.69 -1.74 -67.76
CA LYS A 152 6.64 -0.81 -68.90
C LYS A 152 8.04 -0.52 -69.44
N LEU A 153 9.00 -0.22 -68.56
CA LEU A 153 10.40 0.01 -68.94
C LEU A 153 11.02 -1.24 -69.58
N SER A 154 10.78 -2.43 -69.03
CA SER A 154 11.27 -3.68 -69.59
C SER A 154 10.75 -3.93 -71.01
N LYS A 155 9.44 -3.70 -71.25
CA LYS A 155 8.84 -3.79 -72.60
C LYS A 155 9.46 -2.78 -73.56
N MET A 156 9.70 -1.55 -73.11
CA MET A 156 10.33 -0.50 -73.91
C MET A 156 11.78 -0.87 -74.29
N VAL A 157 12.57 -1.36 -73.35
CA VAL A 157 13.94 -1.82 -73.59
C VAL A 157 13.96 -2.98 -74.58
N ALA A 158 13.05 -3.94 -74.46
CA ALA A 158 12.93 -5.07 -75.38
C ALA A 158 12.56 -4.60 -76.80
N PHE A 159 11.67 -3.62 -76.94
CA PHE A 159 11.31 -3.00 -78.22
C PHE A 159 12.54 -2.37 -78.90
N TYR A 160 13.25 -1.49 -78.20
CA TYR A 160 14.42 -0.81 -78.77
C TYR A 160 15.56 -1.78 -79.09
N SER A 161 15.79 -2.79 -78.25
CA SER A 161 16.80 -3.82 -78.51
C SER A 161 16.52 -4.58 -79.81
N LYS A 162 15.24 -4.80 -80.14
CA LYS A 162 14.81 -5.46 -81.38
C LYS A 162 14.95 -4.55 -82.60
N GLU A 163 14.70 -3.25 -82.47
CA GLU A 163 14.94 -2.28 -83.55
C GLU A 163 16.43 -2.19 -83.91
N MET A 164 17.31 -2.16 -82.92
CA MET A 164 18.77 -2.04 -83.12
C MET A 164 19.43 -3.29 -83.72
N GLN A 165 18.73 -4.42 -83.78
CA GLN A 165 19.21 -5.68 -84.38
C GLN A 165 18.78 -5.85 -85.84
N LYS A 166 17.98 -4.93 -86.40
CA LYS A 166 17.61 -4.89 -87.83
C LYS A 166 18.53 -3.97 -88.62
#